data_AF-A0A818F0G4-F1
#
_entry.id   AF-A0A818F0G4-F1
#
_cell.length_a   1.000
_cell.length_b   1.000
_cell.length_c   1.000
_cell.angle_alpha   90.00
_cell.angle_beta   90.00
_cell.angle_gamma   90.00
#
_symmetry.space_group_name_H-M   'P 1'
#
loop_
_entity.id
_entity.type
_entity.pdbx_description
1 polymer ?
#
loop_
_entity_poly.entity_id
_entity_poly.type
_entity_poly.pdbx_seq_one_letter_code
_entity_poly.pdbx_strand_id
1 'polypeptide(L)' 'MQDLGPTVEYEKVSILDLPTTSIQPYFDRLTARIHQNLQQGKKTLVHCYVGRSRSATIIL' A
#
# COMPACT_ATOMS: atom_id res chain seq x y z
N MET A 1 -18.47 -2.90 27.00
CA MET A 1 -17.38 -2.12 26.38
C MET A 1 -16.85 -3.01 25.25
N GLN A 2 -17.16 -2.68 24.01
CA GLN A 2 -16.88 -3.57 22.86
C GLN A 2 -15.48 -3.25 22.34
N ASP A 3 -14.59 -4.22 22.44
CA ASP A 3 -13.21 -4.11 21.95
C ASP A 3 -13.23 -4.28 20.42
N LEU A 4 -12.96 -3.21 19.68
CA LEU A 4 -13.09 -3.13 18.21
C LEU A 4 -11.86 -3.70 17.46
N GLY A 5 -10.89 -4.28 18.19
CA GLY A 5 -9.60 -4.67 17.63
C GLY A 5 -8.80 -3.44 17.18
N PRO A 6 -7.53 -3.61 16.77
CA PRO A 6 -6.75 -2.51 16.23
C PRO A 6 -7.41 -1.99 14.94
N THR A 7 -7.86 -0.74 14.95
CA THR A 7 -8.36 -0.04 13.75
C THR A 7 -7.18 0.16 12.79
N VAL A 8 -6.98 -0.78 11.87
CA VAL A 8 -5.98 -0.65 10.81
C VAL A 8 -6.59 0.15 9.67
N GLU A 9 -5.97 1.28 9.33
CA GLU A 9 -6.30 1.99 8.10
C GLU A 9 -5.96 1.10 6.89
N TYR A 10 -6.95 0.85 6.03
CA TYR A 10 -6.81 -0.05 4.89
C TYR A 10 -7.09 0.65 3.57
N GLU A 11 -6.27 0.35 2.57
CA GLU A 11 -6.47 0.80 1.20
C GLU A 11 -6.11 -0.33 0.23
N LYS A 12 -6.93 -0.54 -0.80
CA LYS A 12 -6.73 -1.59 -1.80
C LYS A 12 -6.65 -1.02 -3.21
N VAL A 13 -5.61 -1.42 -3.94
CA VAL A 13 -5.48 -1.24 -5.38
C VAL A 13 -5.56 -2.61 -6.06
N SER A 14 -6.64 -2.85 -6.80
CA SER A 14 -6.89 -4.13 -7.48
C SER A 14 -6.30 -4.09 -8.90
N ILE A 15 -5.06 -4.54 -9.03
CA ILE A 15 -4.36 -4.65 -10.33
C ILE A 15 -3.74 -6.04 -10.51
N LEU A 16 -3.74 -6.50 -11.76
CA LEU A 16 -3.11 -7.75 -12.15
C LEU A 16 -1.59 -7.60 -12.17
N ASP A 17 -0.91 -8.71 -11.93
CA ASP A 17 0.55 -8.81 -11.99
C ASP A 17 0.98 -9.22 -13.40
N LEU A 18 0.70 -8.35 -14.36
CA LEU A 18 0.99 -8.58 -15.78
C LEU A 18 1.90 -7.48 -16.32
N PRO A 19 2.85 -7.78 -17.23
CA PRO A 19 3.70 -6.76 -17.86
C PRO A 19 2.92 -5.68 -18.61
N THR A 20 1.69 -5.98 -19.03
CA THR A 20 0.79 -5.07 -19.75
C THR A 20 -0.07 -4.22 -18.82
N THR A 21 -0.06 -4.47 -17.50
CA THR A 21 -0.83 -3.69 -16.52
C THR A 21 -0.01 -2.51 -16.02
N SER A 22 -0.48 -1.30 -16.28
CA SER A 22 0.17 -0.10 -15.76
C SER A 22 -0.18 0.14 -14.29
N ILE A 23 0.82 0.04 -13.42
CA ILE A 23 0.75 0.40 -11.99
C ILE A 23 1.09 1.88 -11.74
N GLN A 24 1.71 2.54 -12.72
CA GLN A 24 2.19 3.92 -12.63
C GLN A 24 1.15 4.94 -12.15
N PRO A 25 -0.15 4.87 -12.53
CA PRO A 25 -1.15 5.83 -12.07
C PRO A 25 -1.34 5.87 -10.54
N TYR A 26 -0.82 4.88 -9.80
CA TYR A 26 -0.98 4.79 -8.35
C TYR A 26 0.24 5.28 -7.57
N PHE A 27 1.37 5.58 -8.23
CA PHE A 27 2.63 5.91 -7.56
C PHE A 27 2.50 7.11 -6.64
N ASP A 28 2.19 8.30 -7.16
CA ASP A 28 2.14 9.54 -6.37
C ASP A 28 1.18 9.43 -5.18
N ARG A 29 -0.02 8.87 -5.42
CA ARG A 29 -1.05 8.77 -4.40
C ARG A 29 -0.66 7.81 -3.28
N LEU A 30 -0.07 6.66 -3.61
CA LEU A 30 0.33 5.65 -2.62
C LEU A 30 1.59 6.07 -1.86
N THR A 31 2.60 6.61 -2.56
CA THR A 31 3.85 7.05 -1.93
C THR A 31 3.61 8.26 -1.03
N ALA A 32 2.76 9.21 -1.44
CA ALA A 32 2.35 10.33 -0.59
C ALA A 32 1.69 9.85 0.71
N ARG A 33 0.78 8.86 0.62
CA ARG A 33 0.12 8.29 1.81
C ARG A 33 1.12 7.59 2.74
N ILE A 34 2.01 6.77 2.17
CA ILE A 34 3.06 6.09 2.94
C ILE A 34 3.93 7.14 3.66
N HIS A 35 4.35 8.19 2.94
CA HIS A 35 5.15 9.26 3.51
C HIS A 35 4.42 10.01 4.63
N GLN A 36 3.15 10.36 4.43
CA GLN A 36 2.32 11.00 5.46
C GLN A 36 2.19 10.14 6.72
N ASN A 37 1.98 8.82 6.57
CA ASN A 37 1.94 7.90 7.70
C ASN A 37 3.27 7.88 8.47
N LEU A 38 4.40 7.87 7.75
CA LEU A 38 5.73 7.93 8.37
C LEU A 38 5.94 9.24 9.14
N GLN A 39 5.52 10.38 8.59
CA GLN A 39 5.60 11.68 9.29
C GLN A 39 4.73 11.73 10.56
N GLN A 40 3.67 10.93 10.63
CA GLN A 40 2.81 10.80 11.81
C GLN A 40 3.33 9.77 12.83
N GLY A 41 4.50 9.15 12.59
CA GLY A 41 5.03 8.08 13.44
C GLY A 41 4.26 6.75 13.31
N LYS A 42 3.40 6.61 12.31
CA LYS A 42 2.66 5.37 12.02
C LYS A 42 3.52 4.39 11.23
N LYS A 43 3.12 3.12 11.25
CA LYS A 43 3.72 2.05 10.43
C LYS A 43 2.74 1.67 9.31
N THR A 44 3.26 1.47 8.10
CA THR A 44 2.47 1.05 6.94
C THR A 44 2.97 -0.31 6.44
N LEU A 45 2.07 -1.28 6.30
CA LEU A 45 2.35 -2.56 5.64
C LEU A 45 1.90 -2.45 4.17
N VAL A 46 2.86 -2.46 3.25
CA VAL A 46 2.60 -2.57 1.81
C VAL A 46 2.83 -4.01 1.39
N HIS A 47 1.80 -4.66 0.86
CA HIS A 47 1.90 -6.06 0.43
C HIS A 47 1.22 -6.31 -0.91
N CYS A 48 1.63 -7.38 -1.59
CA CYS A 48 0.90 -7.98 -2.70
C CYS A 48 0.75 -9.48 -2.44
N TYR A 49 0.40 -10.28 -3.44
CA TYR A 49 0.16 -11.71 -3.25
C TYR A 49 1.43 -12.47 -2.78
N VAL A 50 2.58 -12.23 -3.42
CA VAL A 50 3.86 -12.92 -3.11
C VAL A 50 4.98 -11.98 -2.66
N GLY A 51 4.73 -10.67 -2.61
CA GLY A 51 5.71 -9.68 -2.16
C GLY A 51 6.88 -9.38 -3.12
N ARG A 52 6.77 -9.67 -4.43
CA ARG A 52 7.89 -9.56 -5.40
C ARG A 52 7.78 -8.47 -6.45
N SER A 53 6.57 -8.24 -6.96
CA SER A 53 6.33 -7.35 -8.10
C SER A 53 5.65 -6.07 -7.61
N ARG A 54 4.33 -5.96 -7.72
CA ARG A 54 3.52 -4.78 -7.36
C ARG A 54 3.94 -4.07 -6.06
N SER A 55 4.06 -4.79 -4.94
CA SER A 55 4.43 -4.15 -3.67
C SER A 55 5.86 -3.62 -3.65
N ALA A 56 6.81 -4.32 -4.27
CA ALA A 56 8.18 -3.83 -4.39
C ALA A 56 8.24 -2.61 -5.33
N THR A 57 7.51 -2.65 -6.45
CA THR A 57 7.41 -1.53 -7.40
C THR A 57 6.83 -0.25 -6.78
N ILE A 58 5.96 -0.33 -5.76
CA ILE A 58 5.47 0.86 -5.04
C ILE A 58 6.50 1.45 -4.07
N ILE A 59 7.44 0.64 -3.57
CA ILE A 59 8.42 1.06 -2.56
C ILE A 59 9.72 1.58 -3.20
N LEU A 60 10.10 1.06 -4.37
CA LEU A 60 11.22 1.53 -5.17
C LEU A 60 10.93 2.89 -5.81
#